data_AF-A0A2T2SHX8-F1
#
_entry.id   AF-A0A2T2SHX8-F1
#
_cell.length_a   1.000
_cell.length_b   1.000
_cell.length_c   1.000
_cell.angle_alpha   90.00
_cell.angle_beta   90.00
_cell.angle_gamma   90.00
#
_symmetry.space_group_name_H-M   'P 1'
#
loop_
_entity.id
_entity.type
_entity.pdbx_description
1 polymer ?
#
loop_
_entity_poly.entity_id
_entity_poly.type
_entity_poly.pdbx_seq_one_letter_code
_entity_poly.pdbx_strand_id
1 'polypeptide(L)'
;MARTPSGLVGSIGARGTLVVLLVVAGAVVGGCSFLGRQYSNFTAYYNKFHNAEKAFEKGVDRISTDELSVDRTRYLSIFRKPTGATEGAAFDQAIQKSADVLREHPDSKWTDDALLLIGKSYFYQQSYVGAAEKFREVLAVDGGRTGEARFWL
;
A
#
# COMPACT_ATOMS: atom_id res chain seq x y z
N MET A 1 31.68 -34.35 51.20
CA MET A 1 31.75 -34.33 49.73
C MET A 1 30.63 -33.44 49.23
N ALA A 2 30.90 -32.18 48.87
CA ALA A 2 29.98 -31.32 48.12
C ALA A 2 30.77 -30.11 47.59
N ARG A 3 31.08 -30.12 46.28
CA ARG A 3 31.62 -28.96 45.55
C ARG A 3 30.42 -28.17 44.99
N THR A 4 30.31 -26.89 45.34
CA THR A 4 29.41 -25.95 44.65
C THR A 4 30.17 -25.27 43.50
N PRO A 5 29.55 -25.06 42.33
CA PRO A 5 30.22 -24.48 41.17
C PRO A 5 30.29 -22.95 41.29
N SER A 6 31.48 -22.39 41.06
CA SER A 6 31.72 -20.97 40.88
C SER A 6 31.10 -20.50 39.56
N GLY A 7 30.01 -19.74 39.65
CA GLY A 7 29.42 -19.05 38.50
C GLY A 7 30.30 -17.88 38.05
N LEU A 8 30.76 -17.94 36.81
CA LEU A 8 31.35 -16.83 36.08
C LEU A 8 30.35 -15.66 36.00
N VAL A 9 30.63 -14.57 36.73
CA VAL A 9 30.08 -13.25 36.41
C VAL A 9 31.21 -12.47 35.75
N GLY A 10 31.22 -12.48 34.42
CA GLY A 10 32.15 -11.68 33.63
C GLY A 10 31.90 -10.19 33.84
N SER A 11 32.89 -9.48 34.39
CA SER A 11 32.88 -8.03 34.57
C SER A 11 32.89 -7.34 33.21
N ILE A 12 31.78 -6.70 32.84
CA ILE A 12 31.73 -5.78 31.69
C ILE A 12 32.47 -4.51 32.14
N GLY A 13 33.70 -4.32 31.65
CA GLY A 13 34.49 -3.15 31.98
C GLY A 13 33.80 -1.83 31.62
N ALA A 14 34.15 -0.74 32.30
CA ALA A 14 33.49 0.58 32.19
C ALA A 14 33.35 1.12 30.75
N ARG A 15 34.18 0.67 29.81
CA ARG A 15 34.06 0.99 28.38
C ARG A 15 32.94 0.21 27.69
N GLY A 16 32.71 -1.04 28.07
CA GLY A 16 31.64 -1.89 27.57
C GLY A 16 30.26 -1.42 28.06
N THR A 17 30.16 -0.99 29.32
CA THR A 17 28.91 -0.40 29.84
C THR A 17 28.57 0.93 29.15
N LEU A 18 29.57 1.74 28.80
CA LEU A 18 29.37 3.01 28.10
C LEU A 18 28.96 2.80 26.64
N VAL A 19 29.50 1.78 25.95
CA VAL A 19 29.05 1.37 24.61
C VAL A 19 27.61 0.84 24.66
N VAL A 20 27.28 -0.01 25.65
CA VAL A 20 25.90 -0.51 25.83
C VAL A 20 24.94 0.64 26.10
N LEU A 21 25.31 1.60 26.96
CA LEU A 21 24.50 2.79 27.22
C LEU A 21 24.32 3.68 26.00
N LEU A 22 25.35 3.85 25.15
CA LEU A 22 25.24 4.61 23.89
C LEU A 22 24.35 3.91 22.85
N VAL A 23 24.41 2.58 22.75
CA VAL A 23 23.52 1.80 21.86
C VAL A 23 22.07 1.86 22.34
N VAL A 24 21.84 1.73 23.65
CA VAL A 24 20.51 1.84 24.25
C VAL A 24 19.97 3.27 24.11
N ALA A 25 20.77 4.30 24.38
CA ALA A 25 20.37 5.69 24.18
C ALA A 25 20.08 6.03 22.71
N GLY A 26 20.89 5.50 21.78
CA GLY A 26 20.66 5.66 20.33
C GLY A 26 19.36 5.00 19.86
N ALA A 27 19.03 3.82 20.40
CA ALA A 27 17.76 3.13 20.13
C ALA A 27 16.54 3.88 20.71
N VAL A 28 16.68 4.52 21.86
CA VAL A 28 15.60 5.28 22.51
C VAL A 28 15.35 6.63 21.81
N VAL A 29 16.38 7.32 21.32
CA VAL A 29 16.23 8.64 20.66
C VAL A 29 15.81 8.52 19.19
N GLY A 30 16.25 7.48 18.46
CA GLY A 30 15.86 7.26 17.06
C GLY A 30 14.65 6.33 16.85
N GLY A 31 14.26 5.55 17.87
CA GLY A 31 13.32 4.44 17.73
C GLY A 31 11.84 4.83 17.67
N CYS A 32 11.41 5.87 18.40
CA CYS A 32 9.98 6.15 18.55
C CYS A 32 9.28 6.53 17.23
N SER A 33 9.90 7.38 16.40
CA SER A 33 9.33 7.77 15.11
C SER A 33 9.59 6.75 14.00
N PHE A 34 10.67 5.95 14.08
CA PHE A 34 11.00 4.96 13.06
C PHE A 34 10.19 3.67 13.22
N LEU A 35 10.10 3.12 14.43
CA LEU A 35 9.38 1.88 14.71
C LEU A 35 7.86 2.05 14.55
N GLY A 36 7.31 3.19 15.00
CA GLY A 36 5.88 3.48 14.85
C GLY A 36 5.44 3.56 13.38
N ARG A 37 6.22 4.24 12.53
CA ARG A 37 5.93 4.34 11.08
C ARG A 37 6.07 3.00 10.37
N GLN A 38 7.10 2.22 10.69
CA GLN A 38 7.28 0.88 10.11
C GLN A 38 6.13 -0.06 10.48
N TYR A 39 5.69 -0.04 11.73
CA TYR A 39 4.54 -0.81 12.17
C TYR A 39 3.26 -0.40 11.44
N SER A 40 2.96 0.90 11.38
CA SER A 40 1.77 1.41 10.67
C SER A 40 1.78 1.04 9.18
N ASN A 41 2.92 1.14 8.50
CA ASN A 41 3.06 0.77 7.09
C ASN A 41 2.82 -0.74 6.85
N PHE A 42 3.29 -1.59 7.77
CA PHE A 42 3.08 -3.04 7.69
C PHE A 42 1.59 -3.38 7.88
N THR A 43 0.96 -2.80 8.91
CA THR A 43 -0.46 -2.97 9.20
C THR A 43 -1.33 -2.50 8.03
N ALA A 44 -1.06 -1.31 7.49
CA ALA A 44 -1.81 -0.76 6.34
C ALA A 44 -1.73 -1.68 5.11
N TYR A 45 -0.56 -2.26 4.83
CA TYR A 45 -0.38 -3.17 3.69
C TYR A 45 -1.23 -4.44 3.84
N TYR A 46 -1.00 -5.20 4.92
CA TYR A 46 -1.57 -6.53 5.07
C TYR A 46 -3.04 -6.53 5.49
N ASN A 47 -3.50 -5.50 6.20
CA ASN A 47 -4.90 -5.42 6.60
C ASN A 47 -5.80 -4.87 5.49
N LYS A 48 -5.30 -3.93 4.68
CA LYS A 48 -6.15 -3.15 3.77
C LYS A 48 -5.64 -3.14 2.33
N PHE A 49 -4.43 -2.65 2.07
CA PHE A 49 -3.96 -2.36 0.71
C PHE A 49 -3.84 -3.61 -0.18
N HIS A 50 -3.23 -4.69 0.32
CA HIS A 50 -3.09 -5.93 -0.44
C HIS A 50 -4.45 -6.57 -0.81
N ASN A 51 -5.47 -6.38 0.03
CA ASN A 51 -6.82 -6.83 -0.29
C ASN A 51 -7.46 -5.97 -1.39
N ALA A 52 -7.15 -4.66 -1.43
CA ALA A 52 -7.59 -3.76 -2.50
C ALA A 52 -6.96 -4.14 -3.84
N GLU A 53 -5.65 -4.38 -3.85
CA GLU A 53 -4.89 -4.80 -5.03
C GLU A 53 -5.47 -6.10 -5.64
N LYS A 54 -5.68 -7.14 -4.82
CA LYS A 54 -6.29 -8.40 -5.27
C LYS A 54 -7.69 -8.24 -5.83
N ALA A 55 -8.50 -7.37 -5.23
CA ALA A 55 -9.85 -7.10 -5.73
C ALA A 55 -9.80 -6.41 -7.10
N PHE A 56 -8.89 -5.45 -7.27
CA PHE A 56 -8.66 -4.77 -8.54
C PHE A 56 -8.18 -5.73 -9.63
N GLU A 57 -7.15 -6.55 -9.35
CA GLU A 57 -6.64 -7.56 -10.27
C GLU A 57 -7.74 -8.51 -10.74
N LYS A 58 -8.57 -9.00 -9.81
CA LYS A 58 -9.70 -9.86 -10.13
C LYS A 58 -10.73 -9.18 -11.05
N GLY A 59 -10.92 -7.87 -10.91
CA GLY A 59 -11.77 -7.08 -11.81
C GLY A 59 -11.18 -7.02 -13.23
N VAL A 60 -9.88 -6.78 -13.34
CA VAL A 60 -9.15 -6.73 -14.62
C VAL A 60 -9.13 -8.09 -15.32
N ASP A 61 -8.93 -9.19 -14.59
CA ASP A 61 -8.88 -10.54 -15.15
C ASP A 61 -10.20 -10.98 -15.77
N ARG A 62 -11.32 -10.63 -15.13
CA ARG A 62 -12.67 -10.92 -15.66
C ARG A 62 -12.92 -10.17 -16.96
N ILE A 63 -12.56 -8.89 -16.96
CA ILE A 63 -12.59 -8.03 -18.15
C ILE A 63 -11.70 -8.64 -19.26
N SER A 64 -10.56 -9.25 -18.93
CA SER A 64 -9.60 -9.80 -19.90
C SER A 64 -9.97 -11.17 -20.46
N THR A 65 -10.67 -12.01 -19.67
CA THR A 65 -11.00 -13.40 -20.01
C THR A 65 -12.22 -13.52 -20.92
N ASP A 66 -13.06 -12.46 -21.02
CA ASP A 66 -14.15 -12.41 -21.98
C ASP A 66 -13.60 -12.48 -23.42
N GLU A 67 -13.76 -13.65 -24.07
CA GLU A 67 -13.46 -13.93 -25.49
C GLU A 67 -14.38 -13.08 -26.38
N LEU A 68 -14.03 -11.80 -26.53
CA LEU A 68 -14.63 -10.97 -27.56
C LEU A 68 -13.98 -11.32 -28.90
N SER A 69 -14.80 -11.76 -29.85
CA SER A 69 -14.41 -11.87 -31.25
C SER A 69 -13.83 -10.53 -31.70
N VAL A 70 -12.54 -10.53 -32.03
CA VAL A 70 -11.80 -9.29 -32.36
C VAL A 70 -12.32 -8.76 -33.69
N ASP A 71 -13.32 -7.88 -33.62
CA ASP A 71 -13.82 -7.14 -34.76
C ASP A 71 -12.82 -6.03 -35.12
N ARG A 72 -11.92 -6.35 -36.05
CA ARG A 72 -10.87 -5.45 -36.56
C ARG A 72 -11.43 -4.23 -37.31
N THR A 73 -12.75 -4.16 -37.55
CA THR A 73 -13.39 -2.98 -38.17
C THR A 73 -13.76 -1.90 -37.17
N ARG A 74 -13.63 -2.16 -35.86
CA ARG A 74 -13.85 -1.18 -34.79
C ARG A 74 -12.53 -0.72 -34.20
N TYR A 75 -12.48 0.56 -33.82
CA TYR A 75 -11.39 1.10 -33.01
C TYR A 75 -11.29 0.32 -31.69
N LEU A 76 -10.14 -0.28 -31.43
CA LEU A 76 -9.85 -0.94 -30.16
C LEU A 76 -9.71 0.13 -29.07
N SER A 77 -10.62 0.14 -28.11
CA SER A 77 -10.43 0.92 -26.90
C SER A 77 -9.29 0.31 -26.10
N ILE A 78 -8.26 1.11 -25.79
CA ILE A 78 -7.11 0.69 -24.96
C ILE A 78 -7.60 0.27 -23.56
N PHE A 79 -8.69 0.87 -23.08
CA PHE A 79 -9.33 0.53 -21.82
C PHE A 79 -10.69 -0.14 -22.06
N ARG A 80 -10.82 -1.40 -21.64
CA ARG A 80 -12.07 -2.15 -21.76
C ARG A 80 -13.07 -1.68 -20.69
N LYS A 81 -14.34 -1.55 -21.09
CA LYS A 81 -15.44 -1.24 -20.17
C LYS A 81 -15.86 -2.52 -19.44
N PRO A 82 -16.14 -2.48 -18.13
CA PRO A 82 -16.78 -3.58 -17.44
C PRO A 82 -18.17 -3.81 -18.04
N THR A 83 -18.46 -5.04 -18.44
CA THR A 83 -19.73 -5.43 -19.10
C THR A 83 -20.75 -5.99 -18.09
N GLY A 84 -20.32 -6.33 -16.87
CA GLY A 84 -21.16 -6.99 -15.86
C GLY A 84 -21.20 -6.31 -14.48
N ALA A 85 -22.34 -6.47 -13.78
CA ALA A 85 -22.54 -5.99 -12.41
C ALA A 85 -21.51 -6.57 -11.41
N THR A 86 -21.06 -7.80 -11.63
CA THR A 86 -20.06 -8.49 -10.80
C THR A 86 -18.66 -7.86 -10.89
N GLU A 87 -18.36 -7.15 -11.98
CA GLU A 87 -17.08 -6.47 -12.18
C GLU A 87 -17.08 -5.12 -11.45
N GLY A 88 -18.20 -4.38 -11.50
CA GLY A 88 -18.40 -3.17 -10.72
C GLY A 88 -18.17 -3.39 -9.22
N ALA A 89 -18.68 -4.50 -8.68
CA ALA A 89 -18.54 -4.85 -7.27
C ALA A 89 -17.07 -5.07 -6.81
N ALA A 90 -16.18 -5.51 -7.71
CA ALA A 90 -14.77 -5.67 -7.40
C ALA A 90 -14.07 -4.31 -7.29
N PHE A 91 -14.41 -3.39 -8.19
CA PHE A 91 -13.95 -2.01 -8.12
C PHE A 91 -14.49 -1.27 -6.88
N ASP A 92 -15.76 -1.52 -6.48
CA ASP A 92 -16.31 -0.97 -5.24
C ASP A 92 -15.54 -1.44 -4.01
N GLN A 93 -15.16 -2.72 -3.97
CA GLN A 93 -14.32 -3.25 -2.89
C GLN A 93 -12.92 -2.62 -2.88
N ALA A 94 -12.30 -2.46 -4.06
CA ALA A 94 -11.00 -1.79 -4.16
C ALA A 94 -11.09 -0.34 -3.66
N ILE A 95 -12.15 0.40 -4.03
CA ILE A 95 -12.41 1.76 -3.57
C ILE A 95 -12.54 1.80 -2.04
N GLN A 96 -13.37 0.93 -1.47
CA GLN A 96 -13.58 0.89 -0.01
C GLN A 96 -12.29 0.60 0.75
N LYS A 97 -11.51 -0.40 0.32
CA LYS A 97 -10.28 -0.80 1.01
C LYS A 97 -9.18 0.24 0.88
N SER A 98 -9.06 0.89 -0.27
CA SER A 98 -8.14 2.01 -0.44
C SER A 98 -8.58 3.23 0.39
N ALA A 99 -9.87 3.54 0.45
CA ALA A 99 -10.39 4.62 1.29
C ALA A 99 -10.12 4.37 2.78
N ASP A 100 -10.19 3.12 3.23
CA ASP A 100 -9.78 2.74 4.59
C ASP A 100 -8.31 3.07 4.85
N VAL A 101 -7.40 2.82 3.89
CA VAL A 101 -5.97 3.20 4.03
C VAL A 101 -5.83 4.71 4.23
N LEU A 102 -6.52 5.52 3.41
CA LEU A 102 -6.45 6.98 3.50
C LEU A 102 -6.99 7.51 4.84
N ARG A 103 -8.04 6.88 5.37
CA ARG A 103 -8.70 7.28 6.62
C ARG A 103 -7.96 6.80 7.87
N GLU A 104 -7.47 5.57 7.87
CA GLU A 104 -6.88 4.92 9.05
C GLU A 104 -5.35 5.08 9.10
N HIS A 105 -4.71 5.30 7.96
CA HIS A 105 -3.25 5.37 7.82
C HIS A 105 -2.79 6.48 6.85
N PRO A 106 -3.15 7.76 7.06
CA PRO A 106 -2.88 8.85 6.10
C PRO A 106 -1.38 9.09 5.82
N ASP A 107 -0.51 8.89 6.82
CA ASP A 107 0.95 9.07 6.69
C ASP A 107 1.67 7.81 6.17
N SER A 108 0.92 6.82 5.69
CA SER A 108 1.46 5.56 5.18
C SER A 108 2.17 5.76 3.85
N LYS A 109 3.20 4.95 3.60
CA LYS A 109 3.85 4.91 2.28
C LYS A 109 2.94 4.41 1.14
N TRP A 110 1.76 3.88 1.48
CA TRP A 110 0.77 3.34 0.54
C TRP A 110 -0.36 4.33 0.23
N THR A 111 -0.27 5.56 0.72
CA THR A 111 -1.33 6.57 0.54
C THR A 111 -1.45 6.99 -0.93
N ASP A 112 -0.35 7.21 -1.64
CA ASP A 112 -0.35 7.54 -3.07
C ASP A 112 -0.82 6.36 -3.94
N ASP A 113 -0.43 5.14 -3.59
CA ASP A 113 -0.93 3.89 -4.17
C ASP A 113 -2.45 3.72 -4.01
N ALA A 114 -2.96 3.96 -2.79
CA ALA A 114 -4.38 3.85 -2.49
C ALA A 114 -5.21 4.88 -3.28
N LEU A 115 -4.73 6.14 -3.37
CA LEU A 115 -5.35 7.17 -4.21
C LEU A 115 -5.38 6.75 -5.69
N LEU A 116 -4.28 6.22 -6.20
CA LEU A 116 -4.18 5.76 -7.58
C LEU A 116 -5.16 4.60 -7.89
N LEU A 117 -5.29 3.63 -6.98
CA LEU A 117 -6.24 2.52 -7.12
C LEU A 117 -7.70 3.00 -7.14
N ILE A 118 -8.06 3.99 -6.32
CA ILE A 118 -9.41 4.58 -6.35
C ILE A 118 -9.65 5.25 -7.71
N GLY A 119 -8.69 6.05 -8.18
CA GLY A 119 -8.80 6.72 -9.49
C GLY A 119 -9.00 5.74 -10.65
N LYS A 120 -8.19 4.68 -10.71
CA LYS A 120 -8.32 3.62 -11.71
C LYS A 120 -9.66 2.90 -11.62
N SER A 121 -10.11 2.58 -10.40
CA SER A 121 -11.41 1.92 -10.18
C SER A 121 -12.57 2.78 -10.69
N TYR A 122 -12.57 4.07 -10.37
CA TYR A 122 -13.54 5.02 -10.92
C TYR A 122 -13.47 5.13 -12.44
N PHE A 123 -12.27 5.11 -13.03
CA PHE A 123 -12.10 5.14 -14.48
C PHE A 123 -12.76 3.93 -15.14
N TYR A 124 -12.51 2.72 -14.64
CA TYR A 124 -13.16 1.50 -15.15
C TYR A 124 -14.67 1.52 -14.94
N GLN A 125 -15.14 2.07 -13.82
CA GLN A 125 -16.57 2.30 -13.58
C GLN A 125 -17.18 3.44 -14.41
N GLN A 126 -16.40 4.10 -15.28
CA GLN A 126 -16.81 5.26 -16.12
C GLN A 126 -17.17 6.52 -15.30
N SER A 127 -16.77 6.57 -14.03
CA SER A 127 -16.84 7.76 -13.18
C SER A 127 -15.61 8.64 -13.44
N TYR A 128 -15.52 9.22 -14.64
CA TYR A 128 -14.33 9.94 -15.09
C TYR A 128 -14.03 11.19 -14.27
N VAL A 129 -15.07 11.87 -13.77
CA VAL A 129 -14.89 13.06 -12.92
C VAL A 129 -14.22 12.66 -11.60
N GLY A 130 -14.72 11.61 -10.95
CA GLY A 130 -14.14 11.10 -9.71
C GLY A 130 -12.74 10.50 -9.92
N ALA A 131 -12.52 9.84 -11.06
CA ALA A 131 -11.19 9.34 -11.44
C ALA A 131 -10.17 10.47 -11.56
N ALA A 132 -10.51 11.52 -12.33
CA ALA A 132 -9.64 12.67 -12.54
C ALA A 132 -9.33 13.42 -11.24
N GLU A 133 -10.32 13.57 -10.35
CA GLU A 133 -10.11 14.16 -9.03
C GLU A 133 -9.06 13.37 -8.22
N LYS A 134 -9.22 12.04 -8.17
CA LYS A 134 -8.29 11.17 -7.43
C LYS A 134 -6.90 11.15 -8.04
N PHE A 135 -6.78 11.18 -9.37
CA PHE A 135 -5.47 11.31 -10.00
C PHE A 135 -4.81 12.66 -9.68
N ARG A 136 -5.55 13.77 -9.62
CA ARG A 136 -4.99 15.05 -9.17
C ARG A 136 -4.53 15.01 -7.71
N GLU A 137 -5.23 14.30 -6.85
CA GLU A 137 -4.77 14.06 -5.47
C GLU A 137 -3.43 13.30 -5.46
N VAL A 138 -3.26 12.27 -6.30
CA VAL A 138 -1.94 11.61 -6.46
C VAL A 138 -0.89 12.59 -6.93
N LEU A 139 -1.19 13.48 -7.88
CA LEU A 139 -0.23 14.49 -8.37
C LEU A 139 0.12 15.54 -7.33
N ALA A 140 -0.75 15.78 -6.34
CA ALA A 140 -0.51 16.70 -5.25
C ALA A 140 0.38 16.08 -4.15
N VAL A 141 0.39 14.75 -4.04
CA VAL A 141 1.31 14.01 -3.17
C VAL A 141 2.60 13.77 -3.96
N ASP A 142 3.68 14.47 -3.58
CA ASP A 142 5.00 14.26 -4.21
C ASP A 142 5.49 12.83 -3.88
N GLY A 143 5.27 11.91 -4.83
CA GLY A 143 5.41 10.47 -4.63
C GLY A 143 5.70 9.71 -5.92
N GLY A 144 6.00 8.41 -5.76
CA GLY A 144 6.44 7.52 -6.85
C GLY A 144 5.37 7.25 -7.91
N ARG A 145 4.12 7.63 -7.65
CA ARG A 145 2.96 7.38 -8.53
C ARG A 145 2.58 8.54 -9.43
N THR A 146 3.29 9.67 -9.36
CA THR A 146 3.01 10.87 -10.17
C THR A 146 3.00 10.57 -11.68
N GLY A 147 3.99 9.83 -12.18
CA GLY A 147 4.08 9.51 -13.61
C GLY A 147 2.92 8.66 -14.10
N GLU A 148 2.50 7.71 -13.29
CA GLU A 148 1.37 6.84 -13.62
C GLU A 148 0.05 7.61 -13.55
N ALA A 149 -0.18 8.43 -12.52
CA ALA A 149 -1.37 9.27 -12.43
C ALA A 149 -1.51 10.22 -13.63
N ARG A 150 -0.41 10.76 -14.18
CA ARG A 150 -0.44 11.57 -15.40
C ARG A 150 -0.82 10.79 -16.66
N PHE A 151 -0.48 9.52 -16.73
CA PHE A 151 -0.85 8.67 -17.87
C PHE A 151 -2.36 8.40 -17.90
N TRP A 152 -3.00 8.30 -16.73
CA TRP A 152 -4.43 7.98 -16.60
C TRP A 152 -5.37 9.20 -16.63
N LEU A 153 -4.83 10.42 -16.50
CA LEU A 153 -5.59 11.68 -16.45
C LEU A 153 -5.83 12.24 -17.86
#